data_AF-A0A3R6XU51-F1
#
_entry.id   AF-A0A3R6XU51-F1
#
_cell.length_a   1.000
_cell.length_b   1.000
_cell.length_c   1.000
_cell.angle_alpha   90.00
_cell.angle_beta   90.00
_cell.angle_gamma   90.00
#
_symmetry.space_group_name_H-M   'P 1'
#
loop_
_entity.id
_entity.type
_entity.pdbx_description
1 polymer ?
#
loop_
_entity_poly.entity_id
_entity_poly.type
_entity_poly.pdbx_seq_one_letter_code
_entity_poly.pdbx_strand_id
1 'polypeptide(L)'
;VISSARNSIDEAGVALLFDSMGEAMKEHNFTADRIFNMDETSFASRRKSKDVVALKGSRNVWAKTVPTNFHLSIVACGSADGMILPPLFLLPGESVNKDLGTYCSVPGATVTTTPKGFMN
;
A
#
# COMPACT_ATOMS: atom_id res chain seq x y z
N VAL A 1 -26.09 1.12 10.16
CA VAL A 1 -26.42 2.56 10.08
C VAL A 1 -25.16 3.33 10.42
N ILE A 2 -24.49 3.94 9.45
CA ILE A 2 -23.34 4.82 9.70
C ILE A 2 -23.92 6.23 9.75
N SER A 3 -24.32 6.69 10.93
CA SER A 3 -24.99 7.99 11.14
C SER A 3 -24.10 8.99 11.86
N SER A 4 -22.85 9.11 11.45
CA SER A 4 -22.07 10.31 11.74
C SER A 4 -22.06 11.11 10.44
N ALA A 5 -22.84 12.20 10.41
CA ALA A 5 -22.61 13.23 9.42
C ALA A 5 -21.14 13.65 9.57
N ARG A 6 -20.34 13.48 8.52
CA ARG A 6 -18.97 14.02 8.51
C ARG A 6 -19.13 15.52 8.75
N ASN A 7 -18.55 16.02 9.83
CA ASN A 7 -18.40 17.47 10.01
C ASN A 7 -17.82 18.03 8.71
N SER A 8 -18.39 19.11 8.19
CA SER A 8 -17.81 19.80 7.05
C SER A 8 -16.37 20.15 7.39
N ILE A 9 -15.45 19.87 6.47
CA ILE A 9 -14.07 20.34 6.61
C ILE A 9 -14.12 21.85 6.39
N ASP A 10 -13.90 22.62 7.45
CA ASP A 10 -13.77 24.06 7.40
C ASP A 10 -12.32 24.48 7.67
N GLU A 11 -12.00 25.73 7.33
CA GLU A 11 -10.66 26.29 7.49
C GLU A 11 -10.19 26.26 8.95
N ALA A 12 -11.10 26.50 9.89
CA ALA A 12 -10.81 26.49 11.32
C ALA A 12 -10.42 25.09 11.81
N GLY A 13 -11.11 24.04 11.36
CA GLY A 13 -10.82 22.65 11.68
C GLY A 13 -9.50 22.19 11.08
N VAL A 14 -9.18 22.64 9.85
CA VAL A 14 -7.87 22.39 9.24
C VAL A 14 -6.75 23.08 10.02
N ALA A 15 -6.94 24.35 10.39
CA ALA A 15 -5.97 25.09 11.21
C ALA A 15 -5.73 24.39 12.56
N LEU A 16 -6.80 24.02 13.26
CA LEU A 16 -6.73 23.30 14.53
C LEU A 16 -5.95 21.98 14.43
N LEU A 17 -6.14 21.22 13.34
CA LEU A 17 -5.39 19.99 13.10
C LEU A 17 -3.88 20.26 12.97
N PHE A 18 -3.49 21.24 12.16
CA PHE A 18 -2.07 21.57 11.97
C PHE A 18 -1.44 22.17 13.23
N ASP A 19 -2.16 23.03 13.94
CA ASP A 19 -1.69 23.63 15.19
C ASP A 19 -1.46 22.56 16.26
N SER A 20 -2.43 21.67 16.47
CA SER A 20 -2.31 20.57 17.44
C SER A 20 -1.20 19.57 17.09
N MET A 21 -0.99 19.27 15.80
CA MET A 21 0.18 18.50 15.37
C MET A 21 1.49 19.22 15.70
N GLY A 22 1.57 20.52 15.43
CA GLY A 22 2.76 21.34 15.70
C GLY A 22 3.07 21.44 17.19
N GLU A 23 2.06 21.52 18.06
CA GLU A 23 2.20 21.48 19.51
C GLU A 23 2.72 20.12 19.99
N ALA A 24 2.11 19.01 19.54
CA ALA A 24 2.55 17.66 19.90
C ALA A 24 4.00 17.37 19.45
N MET A 25 4.39 17.86 18.27
CA MET A 25 5.76 17.75 17.78
C MET A 25 6.77 18.47 18.69
N LYS A 26 6.41 19.65 19.19
CA LYS A 26 7.24 20.43 20.13
C LYS A 26 7.29 19.77 21.51
N GLU A 27 6.15 19.37 22.05
CA GLU A 27 6.02 18.77 23.38
C GLU A 27 6.83 17.48 23.51
N HIS A 28 6.78 16.62 22.49
CA HIS A 28 7.46 15.33 22.50
C HIS A 28 8.83 15.35 21.82
N ASN A 29 9.27 16.52 21.33
CA ASN A 29 10.53 16.69 20.61
C ASN A 29 10.71 15.64 19.48
N PHE A 30 9.66 15.47 18.66
CA PHE A 30 9.68 14.49 17.58
C PHE A 30 10.73 14.89 16.53
N THR A 31 11.69 14.00 16.35
CA THR A 31 12.67 14.04 15.26
C THR A 31 12.13 13.33 14.03
N ALA A 32 12.73 13.59 12.86
CA ALA A 32 12.23 13.10 11.58
C ALA A 32 12.17 11.56 11.48
N ASP A 33 13.00 10.84 12.24
CA ASP A 33 13.01 9.37 12.36
C ASP A 33 11.80 8.81 13.12
N ARG A 34 11.02 9.67 13.81
CA ARG A 34 9.85 9.28 14.61
C ARG A 34 8.52 9.62 13.94
N ILE A 35 8.54 10.30 12.80
CA ILE A 35 7.34 10.73 12.08
C ILE A 35 7.19 9.82 10.86
N PHE A 36 6.18 8.96 10.88
CA PHE A 36 5.88 8.04 9.78
C PHE A 36 4.59 8.42 9.10
N ASN A 37 4.60 8.37 7.77
CA ASN A 37 3.38 8.33 6.98
C ASN A 37 3.14 6.88 6.52
N MET A 38 1.89 6.45 6.54
CA MET A 38 1.48 5.13 6.09
C MET A 38 0.23 5.29 5.23
N ASP A 39 0.23 4.67 4.06
CA ASP A 39 -0.95 4.67 3.21
C ASP A 39 -1.10 3.34 2.46
N GLU A 40 -2.35 3.01 2.15
CA GLU A 40 -2.71 1.85 1.33
C GLU A 40 -2.95 2.28 -0.11
N THR A 41 -2.37 1.55 -1.05
CA THR A 41 -2.73 1.73 -2.46
C THR A 41 -3.04 0.40 -3.13
N SER A 42 -3.97 0.45 -4.08
CA SER A 42 -4.30 -0.67 -4.95
C SER A 42 -3.07 -1.10 -5.75
N PHE A 43 -2.67 -2.36 -5.63
CA PHE A 43 -1.59 -2.95 -6.40
C PHE A 43 -2.16 -3.63 -7.64
N ALA A 44 -2.14 -2.92 -8.78
CA ALA A 44 -2.54 -3.50 -10.05
C ALA A 44 -1.38 -4.29 -10.69
N SER A 45 -1.47 -5.62 -10.71
CA SER A 45 -0.52 -6.51 -11.41
C SER A 45 -0.54 -6.37 -12.95
N ARG A 46 -1.26 -5.39 -13.51
CA ARG A 46 -1.32 -5.17 -14.96
C ARG A 46 0.05 -4.69 -15.46
N ARG A 47 0.85 -5.63 -15.98
CA ARG A 47 1.99 -5.31 -16.84
C ARG A 47 1.45 -4.54 -18.05
N LYS A 48 1.78 -3.24 -18.13
CA LYS A 48 1.53 -2.41 -19.31
C LYS A 48 2.53 -2.66 -20.44
N SER A 49 3.54 -3.51 -20.20
CA SER A 49 4.54 -3.80 -21.23
C SER A 49 3.89 -4.52 -22.41
N LYS A 50 4.12 -3.98 -23.60
CA LYS A 50 3.79 -4.60 -24.89
C LYS A 50 4.95 -5.44 -25.43
N ASP A 51 6.09 -5.43 -24.75
CA ASP A 51 7.29 -6.10 -25.20
C ASP A 51 7.20 -7.58 -24.83
N VAL A 52 7.39 -8.43 -25.84
CA VAL A 52 7.38 -9.88 -25.70
C VAL A 52 8.72 -10.40 -26.20
N VAL A 53 9.44 -11.10 -25.33
CA VAL A 53 10.66 -11.81 -25.72
C VAL A 53 10.24 -13.16 -26.32
N ALA A 54 10.57 -13.38 -27.59
CA ALA A 54 10.28 -14.63 -28.30
C ALA A 54 11.52 -15.12 -29.05
N LEU A 55 11.58 -16.44 -29.28
CA LEU A 55 12.63 -17.04 -30.10
C LEU A 55 12.56 -16.50 -31.54
N LYS A 56 13.72 -16.20 -32.12
CA LYS A 56 13.85 -15.71 -33.50
C LYS A 56 13.18 -16.69 -34.47
N GLY A 57 12.23 -16.21 -35.27
CA GLY A 57 11.43 -17.03 -36.20
C GLY A 57 10.06 -17.46 -35.67
N SER A 58 9.70 -17.11 -34.44
CA SER A 58 8.36 -17.31 -33.89
C SER A 58 7.31 -16.59 -34.74
N ARG A 59 6.33 -17.35 -35.28
CA ARG A 59 5.23 -16.79 -36.09
C ARG A 59 4.14 -16.12 -35.25
N ASN A 60 3.96 -16.55 -34.01
CA ASN A 60 2.96 -16.03 -33.08
C ASN A 60 3.64 -15.46 -31.85
N VAL A 61 3.82 -14.13 -31.81
CA VAL A 61 4.44 -13.42 -30.69
C VAL A 61 3.35 -12.64 -29.95
N TRP A 62 2.92 -13.16 -28.81
CA TRP A 62 1.94 -12.51 -27.94
C TRP A 62 2.16 -12.94 -26.50
N ALA A 63 1.75 -12.11 -25.54
CA ALA A 63 1.78 -12.44 -24.12
C ALA A 63 0.35 -12.45 -23.57
N LYS A 64 0.02 -13.49 -22.78
CA LYS A 64 -1.23 -13.52 -22.01
C LYS A 64 -0.97 -12.87 -20.66
N THR A 65 -1.46 -11.64 -20.47
CA THR A 65 -1.57 -11.09 -19.12
C THR A 65 -2.79 -11.73 -18.47
N VAL A 66 -2.57 -12.68 -17.56
CA VAL A 66 -3.66 -13.23 -16.74
C VAL A 66 -4.01 -12.16 -15.71
N PRO A 67 -5.21 -11.57 -15.75
CA PRO A 67 -5.63 -10.66 -14.71
C PRO A 67 -5.77 -11.45 -13.41
N THR A 68 -5.33 -10.87 -12.29
CA THR A 68 -5.71 -11.40 -10.99
C THR A 68 -7.24 -11.27 -10.87
N ASN A 69 -7.90 -12.32 -10.40
CA ASN A 69 -9.34 -12.32 -10.12
C ASN A 69 -9.68 -11.60 -8.81
N PHE A 70 -8.68 -11.02 -8.15
CA PHE A 70 -8.81 -10.34 -6.88
C PHE A 70 -7.98 -9.05 -6.84
N HIS A 71 -8.40 -8.12 -5.98
CA HIS A 71 -7.69 -6.89 -5.67
C HIS A 71 -6.56 -7.19 -4.69
N LEU A 72 -5.32 -6.88 -5.08
CA LEU A 72 -4.18 -6.91 -4.17
C LEU A 72 -3.93 -5.47 -3.72
N SER A 73 -3.77 -5.26 -2.43
CA SER A 73 -3.37 -3.96 -1.89
C SER A 73 -1.95 -4.02 -1.34
N ILE A 74 -1.25 -2.90 -1.40
CA ILE A 74 0.05 -2.72 -0.75
C ILE A 74 -0.06 -1.57 0.24
N VAL A 75 0.48 -1.78 1.44
CA VAL A 75 0.69 -0.72 2.43
C VAL A 75 2.15 -0.33 2.39
N ALA A 76 2.40 0.96 2.14
CA ALA A 76 3.72 1.55 2.20
C ALA A 76 3.80 2.44 3.44
N CYS A 77 4.93 2.36 4.14
CA CYS A 77 5.20 3.18 5.31
C CYS A 77 6.61 3.74 5.22
N GLY A 78 6.76 5.04 5.48
CA GLY A 78 8.05 5.70 5.46
C GLY A 78 8.10 6.86 6.44
N SER A 79 9.29 7.11 6.98
CA SER A 79 9.55 8.21 7.90
C SER A 79 9.95 9.49 7.16
N ALA A 80 9.87 10.61 7.88
CA ALA A 80 10.28 11.91 7.37
C ALA A 80 11.81 12.03 7.16
N ASP A 81 12.62 11.19 7.80
CA ASP A 81 14.07 11.12 7.56
C ASP A 81 14.47 10.24 6.35
N GLY A 82 13.49 9.61 5.70
CA GLY A 82 13.69 8.83 4.47
C GLY A 82 13.83 7.31 4.68
N MET A 83 13.68 6.78 5.90
CA MET A 83 13.58 5.33 6.09
C MET A 83 12.25 4.81 5.52
N ILE A 84 12.32 3.79 4.67
CA ILE A 84 11.15 3.10 4.12
C ILE A 84 11.05 1.75 4.79
N LEU A 85 9.93 1.48 5.48
CA LEU A 85 9.66 0.17 6.03
C LEU A 85 9.30 -0.81 4.89
N PRO A 86 9.69 -2.09 4.99
CA PRO A 86 9.29 -3.09 4.01
C PRO A 86 7.76 -3.11 3.84
N PRO A 87 7.27 -3.27 2.60
CA PRO A 87 5.85 -3.16 2.34
C PRO A 87 5.07 -4.33 2.92
N LEU A 88 3.79 -4.07 3.22
CA LEU A 88 2.82 -5.10 3.58
C LEU A 88 1.90 -5.36 2.40
N PHE A 89 1.85 -6.60 1.92
CA PHE A 89 0.88 -7.04 0.92
C PHE A 89 -0.37 -7.58 1.59
N LEU A 90 -1.53 -7.06 1.18
CA LEU A 90 -2.84 -7.45 1.69
C LEU A 90 -3.58 -8.25 0.63
N LEU A 91 -3.75 -9.55 0.87
CA LEU A 91 -4.58 -10.41 0.04
C LEU A 91 -6.01 -10.51 0.60
N PRO A 92 -7.01 -10.66 -0.28
CA PRO A 92 -8.37 -10.96 0.16
C PRO A 92 -8.48 -12.40 0.65
N GLY A 93 -9.28 -12.60 1.69
CA GLY A 93 -9.59 -13.90 2.29
C GLY A 93 -9.25 -13.96 3.78
N GLU A 94 -9.53 -15.11 4.39
CA GLU A 94 -9.28 -15.33 5.82
C GLU A 94 -7.88 -15.90 6.10
N SER A 95 -7.28 -16.56 5.11
CA SER A 95 -5.96 -17.16 5.25
C SER A 95 -5.22 -17.17 3.92
N VAL A 96 -3.90 -17.21 4.00
CA VAL A 96 -3.00 -17.34 2.86
C VAL A 96 -2.00 -18.45 3.15
N ASN A 97 -1.59 -19.18 2.12
CA ASN A 97 -0.52 -20.16 2.28
C ASN A 97 0.77 -19.44 2.70
N LYS A 98 1.42 -19.93 3.76
CA LYS A 98 2.70 -19.43 4.27
C LYS A 98 3.80 -19.43 3.21
N ASP A 99 3.75 -20.35 2.25
CA ASP A 99 4.69 -20.41 1.14
C ASP A 99 4.65 -19.16 0.25
N LEU A 100 3.56 -18.37 0.30
CA LEU A 100 3.42 -17.17 -0.52
C LEU A 100 4.51 -16.13 -0.24
N GLY A 101 4.96 -16.04 1.02
CA GLY A 101 6.08 -15.18 1.41
C GLY A 101 7.38 -15.54 0.70
N THR A 102 7.60 -16.81 0.39
CA THR A 102 8.79 -17.31 -0.31
C THR A 102 8.84 -16.86 -1.78
N TYR A 103 7.68 -16.56 -2.39
CA TYR A 103 7.61 -16.05 -3.75
C TYR A 103 7.71 -14.52 -3.83
N CYS A 104 7.70 -13.82 -2.69
CA CYS A 104 7.84 -12.37 -2.68
C CYS A 104 9.30 -11.99 -2.96
N SER A 105 9.55 -11.31 -4.09
CA SER A 105 10.89 -10.84 -4.45
C SER A 105 11.32 -9.58 -3.69
N VAL A 106 10.46 -9.02 -2.84
CA VAL A 106 10.74 -7.78 -2.10
C VAL A 106 11.30 -8.14 -0.71
N PRO A 107 12.56 -7.78 -0.41
CA PRO A 107 13.18 -8.11 0.87
C PRO A 107 12.41 -7.53 2.06
N GLY A 108 12.20 -8.36 3.09
CA GLY A 108 11.51 -7.96 4.33
C GLY A 108 10.01 -7.71 4.19
N ALA A 109 9.45 -7.82 2.97
CA ALA A 109 8.03 -7.63 2.77
C ALA A 109 7.23 -8.69 3.51
N THR A 110 6.13 -8.26 4.10
CA THR A 110 5.20 -9.14 4.81
C THR A 110 3.95 -9.32 3.98
N VAL A 111 3.34 -10.50 4.09
CA VAL A 111 2.08 -10.81 3.43
C VAL A 111 1.06 -11.16 4.49
N THR A 112 -0.10 -10.52 4.45
CA THR A 112 -1.23 -10.82 5.34
C THR A 112 -2.54 -10.79 4.57
N THR A 113 -3.62 -11.15 5.26
CA THR A 113 -4.96 -11.25 4.67
C THR A 113 -5.97 -10.44 5.45
N THR A 114 -6.94 -9.88 4.72
CA THR A 114 -8.18 -9.39 5.32
C THR A 114 -9.36 -9.94 4.52
N PRO A 115 -10.54 -10.17 5.13
CA PRO A 115 -11.70 -10.70 4.40
C PRO A 115 -12.07 -9.87 3.15
N LYS A 116 -11.81 -8.56 3.17
CA LYS A 116 -12.09 -7.64 2.07
C LYS A 116 -10.90 -7.42 1.11
N GLY A 117 -9.66 -7.71 1.53
CA GLY A 117 -8.44 -7.44 0.76
C GLY A 117 -7.91 -6.01 0.85
N PHE A 118 -8.39 -5.22 1.81
CA PHE A 118 -7.93 -3.86 2.14
C PHE A 118 -8.07 -3.61 3.66
N MET A 119 -7.48 -2.54 4.18
CA MET A 119 -7.45 -2.24 5.63
C MET A 119 -8.80 -1.74 6.21
N ASN A 120 -9.65 -1.10 5.39
CA ASN A 120 -10.87 -0.38 5.84
C ASN A 120 -12.19 -1.18 5.70
#